data_AF-W6YPL9-F1
#
_entry.id   AF-W6YPL9-F1
#
_cell.length_a   1.000
_cell.length_b   1.000
_cell.length_c   1.000
_cell.angle_alpha   90.00
_cell.angle_beta   90.00
_cell.angle_gamma   90.00
#
_symmetry.space_group_name_H-M   'P 1'
#
loop_
_entity.id
_entity.type
_entity.pdbx_description
1 polymer ?
#
loop_
_entity_poly.entity_id
_entity_poly.type
_entity_poly.pdbx_seq_one_letter_code
_entity_poly.pdbx_strand_id
1 'polypeptide(L)'
;MTAPTMLWRVIYDGFRAQYLDGDGIWAEDQDSGITLNSGKGTLRRVLGYDFIWWLKRASPFISAYSNKRLASSKQAEQLVKEGKKNVTICEIDVYASNRRAEHYSSM
;
A
#
# COMPACT_ATOMS: atom_id res chain seq x y z
N MET A 1 1.89 -9.64 21.55
CA MET A 1 1.72 -8.37 20.83
C MET A 1 0.40 -8.44 20.08
N THR A 2 -0.48 -7.45 20.27
CA THR A 2 -1.76 -7.37 19.55
C THR A 2 -1.52 -6.68 18.21
N ALA A 3 -2.10 -7.22 17.12
CA ALA A 3 -1.99 -6.60 15.81
C ALA A 3 -2.68 -5.22 15.81
N PRO A 4 -2.12 -4.21 15.10
CA PRO A 4 -2.72 -2.89 15.01
C PRO A 4 -4.05 -2.97 14.25
N THR A 5 -5.08 -2.34 14.79
CA THR A 5 -6.41 -2.26 14.16
C THR A 5 -6.50 -1.15 13.11
N MET A 6 -5.60 -0.16 13.22
CA MET A 6 -5.48 0.98 12.32
C MET A 6 -4.09 1.01 11.71
N LEU A 7 -4.03 1.29 10.42
CA LEU A 7 -2.81 1.57 9.68
C LEU A 7 -2.89 2.95 9.05
N TRP A 8 -1.73 3.55 8.75
CA TRP A 8 -1.63 4.87 8.14
C TRP A 8 -0.79 4.80 6.88
N ARG A 9 -1.30 5.34 5.77
CA ARG A 9 -0.57 5.40 4.50
C ARG A 9 -0.43 6.85 4.06
N VAL A 10 0.75 7.22 3.59
CA VAL A 10 0.99 8.54 2.98
C VAL A 10 0.92 8.41 1.45
N ILE A 11 0.14 9.28 0.81
CA ILE A 11 -0.01 9.37 -0.65
C ILE A 11 0.25 10.81 -1.12
N TYR A 12 0.61 10.99 -2.38
CA TYR A 12 0.71 12.30 -3.05
C TYR A 12 0.44 12.12 -4.55
N ASP A 13 0.23 13.21 -5.31
CA ASP A 13 -0.22 13.17 -6.73
C ASP A 13 0.67 12.37 -7.70
N GLY A 14 1.92 12.08 -7.34
CA GLY A 14 2.84 11.28 -8.15
C GLY A 14 3.00 9.83 -7.67
N PHE A 15 2.25 9.39 -6.67
CA PHE A 15 2.21 7.97 -6.32
C PHE A 15 1.50 7.19 -7.43
N ARG A 16 2.10 6.04 -7.80
CA ARG A 16 1.48 5.07 -8.72
C ARG A 16 0.24 4.42 -8.11
N ALA A 17 0.23 4.27 -6.79
CA ALA A 17 -0.89 3.75 -6.04
C ALA A 17 -1.76 4.92 -5.58
N GLN A 18 -3.01 4.95 -6.03
CA GLN A 18 -3.92 6.07 -5.83
C GLN A 18 -5.05 5.69 -4.87
N TYR A 19 -5.50 6.68 -4.10
CA TYR A 19 -6.80 6.60 -3.43
C TYR A 19 -7.85 7.15 -4.39
N LEU A 20 -8.87 6.34 -4.67
CA LEU A 20 -10.03 6.73 -5.45
C LEU A 20 -11.23 6.79 -4.50
N ASP A 21 -11.93 7.93 -4.52
CA ASP A 21 -13.09 8.10 -3.65
C ASP A 21 -14.18 7.08 -4.00
N GLY A 22 -14.74 6.42 -2.98
CA GLY A 22 -15.68 5.30 -3.15
C GLY A 22 -15.05 3.93 -3.44
N ASP A 23 -13.85 3.87 -4.05
CA ASP A 23 -13.20 2.61 -4.45
C ASP A 23 -12.05 2.18 -3.51
N GLY A 24 -11.50 3.12 -2.73
CA GLY A 24 -10.42 2.87 -1.78
C GLY A 24 -9.03 3.01 -2.39
N ILE A 25 -8.05 2.30 -1.83
CA ILE A 25 -6.64 2.42 -2.20
C ILE A 25 -6.27 1.30 -3.18
N TRP A 26 -5.86 1.68 -4.38
CA TRP A 26 -5.35 0.75 -5.37
C TRP A 26 -3.84 0.59 -5.25
N ALA A 27 -3.36 -0.65 -5.35
CA ALA A 27 -1.94 -0.95 -5.41
C ALA A 27 -1.33 -0.45 -6.74
N GLU A 28 0.00 -0.34 -6.81
CA GLU A 28 0.70 0.13 -8.01
C GLU A 28 0.63 -0.89 -9.16
N ASP A 29 0.43 -2.16 -8.81
CA ASP A 29 0.18 -3.27 -9.73
C ASP A 29 -1.01 -4.09 -9.20
N GLN A 30 -1.83 -4.60 -10.11
CA GLN A 30 -2.98 -5.45 -9.78
C GLN A 30 -2.79 -6.89 -10.26
N ASP A 31 -1.84 -7.13 -11.17
CA ASP A 31 -1.50 -8.48 -11.60
C ASP A 31 -0.49 -9.05 -10.63
N SER A 32 -0.99 -9.76 -9.62
CA SER A 32 -0.10 -10.11 -8.52
C SER A 32 0.95 -11.12 -8.94
N GLY A 33 0.77 -11.99 -9.95
CA GLY A 33 1.75 -12.97 -10.49
C GLY A 33 2.55 -13.82 -9.48
N ILE A 34 2.30 -13.65 -8.18
CA ILE A 34 3.15 -14.02 -7.06
C ILE A 34 2.67 -15.37 -6.58
N THR A 35 3.46 -16.37 -6.94
CA THR A 35 3.31 -17.71 -6.38
C THR A 35 4.15 -17.81 -5.11
N LEU A 36 3.54 -18.26 -4.01
CA LEU A 36 4.26 -18.53 -2.75
C LEU A 36 5.31 -19.65 -2.87
N ASN A 37 5.22 -20.49 -3.92
CA ASN A 37 5.96 -21.75 -4.06
C ASN A 37 6.94 -21.81 -5.24
N SER A 38 7.39 -20.68 -5.82
CA SER A 38 8.36 -20.74 -6.93
C SER A 38 9.65 -19.93 -6.67
N GLY A 39 10.76 -20.43 -7.23
CA GLY A 39 12.09 -19.80 -7.16
C GLY A 39 12.24 -18.51 -7.97
N LYS A 40 11.25 -18.18 -8.82
CA LYS A 40 11.17 -16.93 -9.59
C LYS A 40 9.84 -16.23 -9.24
N GLY A 41 9.88 -15.18 -8.43
CA GLY A 41 8.65 -14.45 -8.01
C GLY A 41 8.23 -14.71 -6.55
N THR A 42 9.13 -15.22 -5.71
CA THR A 42 8.88 -15.46 -4.29
C THR A 42 8.55 -14.16 -3.57
N LEU A 43 7.56 -14.17 -2.66
CA LEU A 43 7.15 -13.04 -1.81
C LEU A 43 8.34 -12.28 -1.21
N ARG A 44 9.37 -13.01 -0.75
CA ARG A 44 10.63 -12.45 -0.23
C ARG A 44 11.35 -11.54 -1.22
N ARG A 45 11.38 -11.89 -2.49
CA ARG A 45 12.05 -11.12 -3.55
C ARG A 45 11.24 -9.87 -3.91
N VAL A 46 9.92 -9.97 -3.95
CA VAL A 46 9.03 -8.83 -4.24
C VAL A 46 9.08 -7.83 -3.09
N LEU A 47 8.97 -8.30 -1.84
CA LEU A 47 9.18 -7.47 -0.66
C LEU A 47 10.58 -6.85 -0.65
N GLY A 48 11.62 -7.61 -1.00
CA GLY A 48 12.99 -7.10 -1.11
C GLY A 48 13.14 -5.93 -2.08
N TYR A 49 12.44 -5.95 -3.22
CA TYR A 49 12.42 -4.80 -4.15
C TYR A 49 11.53 -3.65 -3.65
N ASP A 50 10.44 -3.95 -2.95
CA ASP A 50 9.54 -2.94 -2.38
C ASP A 50 10.20 -2.11 -1.27
N PHE A 51 11.11 -2.72 -0.50
CA PHE A 51 11.90 -2.03 0.53
C PHE A 51 13.03 -1.16 -0.02
N ILE A 52 13.50 -1.42 -1.25
CA ILE A 52 14.65 -0.71 -1.82
C ILE A 52 14.15 0.30 -2.86
N TRP A 53 14.05 1.57 -2.46
CA TRP A 53 13.40 2.63 -3.24
C TRP A 53 13.90 2.76 -4.69
N TRP A 54 15.20 2.63 -4.95
CA TRP A 54 15.79 2.73 -6.29
C TRP A 54 15.50 1.52 -7.21
N LEU A 55 15.01 0.42 -6.64
CA LEU A 55 14.69 -0.85 -7.30
C LEU A 55 13.18 -1.10 -7.21
N LYS A 56 12.44 -0.14 -6.68
CA LYS A 56 11.01 -0.24 -6.44
C LYS A 56 10.30 -0.40 -7.77
N ARG A 57 9.81 -1.60 -8.01
CA ARG A 57 8.91 -1.93 -9.12
C ARG A 57 7.48 -1.66 -8.69
N ALA A 58 6.58 -1.54 -9.67
CA ALA A 58 5.15 -1.60 -9.39
C ALA A 58 4.89 -2.90 -8.60
N SER A 59 4.12 -2.78 -7.53
CA SER A 59 3.95 -3.80 -6.50
C SER A 59 2.48 -3.96 -6.20
N PRO A 60 1.99 -5.19 -6.02
CA PRO A 60 0.62 -5.46 -5.57
C PRO A 60 0.44 -5.18 -4.07
N PHE A 61 1.50 -4.76 -3.37
CA PHE A 61 1.45 -4.46 -1.94
C PHE A 61 1.19 -2.98 -1.66
N ILE A 62 0.31 -2.74 -0.68
CA ILE A 62 0.04 -1.41 -0.15
C ILE A 62 0.89 -1.23 1.12
N SER A 63 2.01 -0.53 1.00
CA SER A 63 2.81 -0.09 2.16
C SER A 63 1.99 0.83 3.10
N ALA A 64 2.02 0.53 4.40
CA ALA A 64 1.41 1.36 5.44
C ALA A 64 2.22 1.27 6.75
N TYR A 65 2.00 2.23 7.64
CA TYR A 65 2.60 2.33 8.96
C TYR A 65 1.60 1.86 10.01
N SER A 66 2.08 1.17 11.03
CA SER A 66 1.30 0.85 12.24
C SER A 66 1.29 1.97 13.28
N ASN A 67 1.89 3.12 12.98
CA ASN A 67 1.97 4.27 13.87
C ASN A 67 1.80 5.57 13.10
N LYS A 68 0.73 6.32 13.42
CA LYS A 68 0.41 7.62 12.82
C LYS A 68 1.57 8.61 12.87
N ARG A 69 2.23 8.71 14.03
CA ARG A 69 3.32 9.68 14.24
C ARG A 69 4.48 9.40 13.29
N LEU A 70 4.81 8.13 13.04
CA LEU A 70 5.85 7.76 12.09
C LEU A 70 5.43 8.09 10.64
N ALA A 71 4.19 7.83 10.25
CA ALA A 71 3.68 8.19 8.93
C ALA A 71 3.77 9.71 8.70
N SER A 72 3.31 10.50 9.67
CA SER A 72 3.34 11.95 9.60
C SER A 72 4.76 12.51 9.62
N SER A 73 5.56 12.20 10.64
CA SER A 73 6.81 12.92 10.89
C SER A 73 7.98 12.41 10.05
N LYS A 74 7.98 11.13 9.63
CA LYS A 74 9.06 10.62 8.78
C LYS A 74 8.75 10.76 7.31
N GLN A 75 7.56 10.39 6.86
CA GLN A 75 7.29 10.28 5.43
C GLN A 75 6.55 11.50 4.89
N ALA A 76 5.46 11.93 5.51
CA ALA A 76 4.71 13.07 4.99
C ALA A 76 5.54 14.36 5.02
N GLU A 77 6.21 14.65 6.14
CA GLU A 77 7.12 15.80 6.23
C GLU A 77 8.28 15.73 5.24
N GLN A 78 8.86 14.53 5.01
CA GLN A 78 9.93 14.37 4.04
C GLN A 78 9.43 14.67 2.61
N LEU A 79 8.27 14.14 2.22
CA LEU A 79 7.69 14.38 0.90
C LEU A 79 7.36 15.87 0.69
N VAL A 80 6.87 16.55 1.72
CA VAL A 80 6.65 18.01 1.68
C VAL A 80 7.97 18.74 1.48
N LYS A 81 9.04 18.36 2.19
CA LYS A 81 10.39 18.94 2.02
C LYS A 81 10.97 18.69 0.62
N GLU A 82 10.65 17.55 0.01
CA GLU A 82 10.99 17.21 -1.38
C GLU A 82 10.11 17.94 -2.43
N GLY A 83 9.20 18.81 -2.00
CA GLY A 83 8.35 19.61 -2.88
C GLY A 83 7.18 18.84 -3.49
N LYS A 84 6.79 17.69 -2.93
CA LYS A 84 5.61 16.95 -3.38
C LYS A 84 4.33 17.71 -3.01
N LYS A 85 3.37 17.72 -3.93
CA LYS A 85 2.07 18.38 -3.77
C LYS A 85 1.01 17.38 -3.31
N ASN A 86 -0.02 17.87 -2.61
CA ASN A 86 -1.18 17.09 -2.17
C ASN A 86 -0.81 15.85 -1.34
N VAL A 87 0.17 16.01 -0.45
CA VAL A 87 0.57 14.95 0.49
C VAL A 87 -0.57 14.72 1.49
N THR A 88 -1.15 13.52 1.44
CA THR A 88 -2.31 13.12 2.26
C THR A 88 -1.96 11.90 3.08
N ILE A 89 -2.49 11.83 4.31
CA ILE A 89 -2.35 10.66 5.19
C ILE A 89 -3.72 9.99 5.29
N CYS A 90 -3.83 8.79 4.73
CA CYS A 90 -5.02 7.96 4.82
C CYS A 90 -4.97 7.11 6.10
N GLU A 91 -6.10 7.00 6.78
CA GLU A 91 -6.31 6.03 7.85
C GLU A 91 -6.98 4.79 7.28
N ILE A 92 -6.44 3.62 7.57
CA ILE A 92 -6.92 2.33 7.07
C ILE A 92 -7.37 1.52 8.28
N ASP A 93 -8.68 1.33 8.40
CA ASP A 93 -9.27 0.39 9.35
C ASP A 93 -9.18 -1.02 8.77
N VAL A 94 -8.39 -1.89 9.40
CA VAL A 94 -8.15 -3.27 8.94
C VAL A 94 -9.43 -4.11 9.04
N TYR A 95 -10.33 -3.77 9.96
CA TYR A 95 -11.57 -4.51 10.22
C TYR A 95 -12.78 -3.99 9.42
N ALA A 96 -12.66 -2.84 8.75
CA ALA A 96 -13.70 -2.35 7.85
C ALA A 96 -13.97 -3.30 6.66
N SER A 97 -13.10 -4.30 6.42
CA SER A 97 -13.19 -5.30 5.34
C SER A 97 -14.24 -6.41 5.54
N ASN A 98 -15.03 -6.39 6.61
CA ASN A 98 -16.09 -7.40 6.85
C ASN A 98 -17.20 -7.42 5.75
N ARG A 99 -17.18 -6.50 4.78
CA ARG A 99 -17.98 -6.60 3.56
C ARG A 99 -17.21 -7.38 2.49
N ARG A 100 -17.42 -8.69 2.46
CA ARG A 100 -16.97 -9.56 1.36
C ARG A 100 -17.85 -9.28 0.13
N ALA A 101 -17.29 -8.73 -0.93
CA ALA A 101 -17.94 -8.68 -2.23
C ALA A 101 -17.70 -10.03 -2.94
N GLU A 102 -18.73 -10.88 -2.99
CA GLU A 102 -18.69 -12.13 -3.75
C GLU A 102 -19.22 -11.85 -5.16
N HIS A 103 -18.36 -12.00 -6.17
CA HIS A 103 -18.78 -12.01 -7.57
C HIS A 103 -18.99 -13.46 -8.01
N TYR A 104 -20.24 -13.82 -8.30
CA TYR A 104 -20.58 -15.09 -8.92
C TYR A 104 -20.54 -14.90 -10.44
N SER A 105 -19.59 -15.57 -11.09
CA SER A 105 -19.61 -15.73 -12.54
C SER A 105 -20.68 -16.78 -12.88
N SER A 106 -21.78 -16.37 -13.50
CA SER A 106 -22.68 -17.35 -14.14
C SER A 106 -21.98 -17.87 -15.39
N MET A 107 -21.66 -19.16 -15.40
CA MET A 107 -21.44 -19.90 -16.65
C MET A 107 -22.77 -20.10 -17.38
#